data_AF-A0A7X7YAI2-F1
#
_entry.id   AF-A0A7X7YAI2-F1
#
_cell.length_a   1.000
_cell.length_b   1.000
_cell.length_c   1.000
_cell.angle_alpha   90.00
_cell.angle_beta   90.00
_cell.angle_gamma   90.00
#
_symmetry.space_group_name_H-M   'P 1'
#
loop_
_entity.id
_entity.type
_entity.pdbx_description
1 polymer ?
#
loop_
_entity_poly.entity_id
_entity_poly.type
_entity_poly.pdbx_seq_one_letter_code
_entity_poly.pdbx_strand_id
1 'polypeptide(L)'
;MRESIAMCVVTVVMSLFLTGIAGAAEENRRQAGGRETLVGHIARRADQPAQRLESRGGEKTAWKRRVVTPSELEQISEKDPDLYPVAALEILARINTRARYHIAEDVQKGRPILVPDDFTHYKDWSPVPEVLPSAFRIPKLILIVKDIPFIGWYEHGKLVGDSLICIGKRDSWTRAGTYRVLNKDKDHVSRSYTNAYGQPAPMPWALRIYGHVWIHAGDIEKGYCSHGCINLPWFPAIELFQWADTGTVVHIMESTGQGSDGIPGMASNRRLSGSP
;
A
#
# COMPACT_ATOMS: atom_id res chain seq x y z
N MET A 1 -16.14 1.41 -8.70
CA MET A 1 -15.26 1.85 -7.58
C MET A 1 -14.06 0.93 -7.33
N ARG A 2 -14.10 -0.36 -7.68
CA ARG A 2 -12.94 -1.29 -7.65
C ARG A 2 -12.24 -1.49 -9.00
N GLU A 3 -12.89 -1.12 -10.11
CA GLU A 3 -12.41 -1.43 -11.48
C GLU A 3 -11.25 -0.54 -11.97
N SER A 4 -11.14 0.70 -11.48
CA SER A 4 -10.13 1.65 -11.98
C SER A 4 -8.70 1.30 -11.52
N ILE A 5 -8.56 0.70 -10.33
CA ILE A 5 -7.28 0.18 -9.81
C ILE A 5 -6.86 -1.08 -10.57
N ALA A 6 -7.82 -1.97 -10.87
CA ALA A 6 -7.55 -3.15 -11.69
C ALA A 6 -7.03 -2.76 -13.09
N MET A 7 -7.63 -1.76 -13.73
CA MET A 7 -7.24 -1.33 -15.08
C MET A 7 -5.82 -0.75 -15.15
N CYS A 8 -5.37 -0.01 -14.14
CA CYS A 8 -4.04 0.61 -14.12
C CYS A 8 -2.93 -0.44 -13.88
N VAL A 9 -3.18 -1.46 -13.05
CA VAL A 9 -2.23 -2.57 -12.82
C VAL A 9 -2.23 -3.56 -14.00
N VAL A 10 -3.35 -3.71 -14.73
CA VAL A 10 -3.43 -4.54 -15.95
C VAL A 10 -2.47 -4.07 -17.05
N THR A 11 -2.32 -2.75 -17.25
CA THR A 11 -1.43 -2.19 -18.29
C THR A 11 0.05 -2.48 -18.02
N VAL A 12 0.47 -2.53 -16.74
CA VAL A 12 1.87 -2.77 -16.35
C VAL A 12 2.25 -4.25 -16.42
N VAL A 13 1.34 -5.16 -16.05
CA VAL A 13 1.62 -6.60 -16.11
C VAL A 13 1.68 -7.11 -17.55
N MET A 14 0.90 -6.55 -18.48
CA MET A 14 1.07 -6.87 -19.92
C MET A 14 2.46 -6.52 -20.46
N SER A 15 3.11 -5.46 -19.95
CA SER A 15 4.47 -5.11 -20.36
C SER A 15 5.54 -6.08 -19.82
N LEU A 16 5.31 -6.71 -18.67
CA LEU A 16 6.19 -7.76 -18.13
C LEU A 16 6.14 -9.04 -18.97
N PHE A 17 5.04 -9.30 -19.70
CA PHE A 17 4.94 -10.44 -20.63
C PHE A 17 5.59 -10.17 -21.99
N LEU A 18 5.57 -8.92 -22.48
CA LEU A 18 6.06 -8.58 -23.82
C LEU A 18 7.60 -8.51 -23.92
N THR A 19 8.31 -8.17 -22.84
CA THR A 19 9.78 -8.18 -22.84
C THR A 19 10.41 -9.57 -22.63
N GLY A 20 9.61 -10.62 -22.40
CA GLY A 20 10.07 -11.99 -22.14
C GLY A 20 9.87 -12.99 -23.27
N ILE A 21 9.28 -12.59 -24.41
CA ILE A 21 8.90 -13.49 -25.52
C ILE A 21 9.61 -13.19 -26.85
N ALA A 22 10.54 -12.23 -26.90
CA ALA A 22 11.27 -11.90 -28.13
C ALA A 22 12.51 -12.78 -28.41
N GLY A 23 12.62 -13.94 -27.74
CA GLY A 23 13.82 -14.79 -27.83
C GLY A 23 13.54 -16.27 -27.67
N ALA A 24 12.50 -16.82 -28.32
CA ALA A 24 12.33 -18.25 -28.56
C ALA A 24 11.04 -18.52 -29.35
N ALA A 25 11.02 -18.23 -30.65
CA ALA A 25 9.92 -18.69 -31.51
C ALA A 25 10.36 -18.74 -32.99
N GLU A 26 11.44 -19.47 -33.27
CA GLU A 26 11.75 -19.86 -34.65
C GLU A 26 12.37 -21.26 -34.67
N GLU A 27 11.60 -22.27 -34.27
CA GLU A 27 11.82 -23.63 -34.77
C GLU A 27 10.58 -24.52 -34.57
N ASN A 28 10.31 -25.36 -35.57
CA ASN A 28 9.37 -26.48 -35.61
C ASN A 28 7.88 -26.22 -35.86
N ARG A 29 7.62 -25.98 -37.15
CA ARG A 29 6.42 -26.42 -37.87
C ARG A 29 6.62 -27.89 -38.30
N ARG A 30 5.82 -28.86 -37.80
CA ARG A 30 5.30 -30.06 -38.51
C ARG A 30 4.64 -31.11 -37.57
N GLN A 31 3.53 -31.68 -38.07
CA GLN A 31 2.81 -32.92 -37.64
C GLN A 31 2.00 -32.82 -36.33
N ALA A 32 0.78 -33.31 -36.12
CA ALA A 32 -0.22 -34.14 -36.83
C ALA A 32 -1.60 -33.77 -36.20
N GLY A 33 -2.78 -33.86 -36.82
CA GLY A 33 -3.44 -35.06 -37.35
C GLY A 33 -4.41 -35.70 -36.33
N GLY A 34 -5.64 -35.17 -36.24
CA GLY A 34 -6.92 -35.87 -35.97
C GLY A 34 -7.17 -36.62 -34.64
N ARG A 35 -8.24 -36.22 -33.92
CA ARG A 35 -9.38 -37.07 -33.51
C ARG A 35 -10.41 -36.30 -32.67
N GLU A 36 -11.64 -36.23 -33.16
CA GLU A 36 -12.86 -35.93 -32.39
C GLU A 36 -13.32 -37.18 -31.61
N THR A 37 -13.80 -36.99 -30.38
CA THR A 37 -14.99 -37.66 -29.78
C THR A 37 -15.32 -36.95 -28.44
N LEU A 38 -16.51 -36.34 -28.33
CA LEU A 38 -17.75 -36.87 -27.74
C LEU A 38 -17.84 -36.72 -26.20
N VAL A 39 -18.42 -35.61 -25.72
CA VAL A 39 -19.36 -35.62 -24.59
C VAL A 39 -20.37 -34.49 -24.78
N GLY A 40 -21.55 -34.85 -25.28
CA GLY A 40 -22.78 -34.09 -25.08
C GLY A 40 -23.51 -34.62 -23.85
N HIS A 41 -24.27 -33.73 -23.18
CA HIS A 41 -25.09 -33.91 -21.98
C HIS A 41 -24.41 -33.55 -20.66
N ILE A 42 -24.48 -32.27 -20.28
CA ILE A 42 -25.43 -31.72 -19.28
C ILE A 42 -25.47 -30.20 -19.52
N ALA A 43 -26.28 -29.80 -20.49
CA ALA A 43 -26.75 -28.43 -20.63
C ALA A 43 -28.21 -28.43 -20.19
N ARG A 44 -28.48 -27.93 -18.98
CA ARG A 44 -29.78 -27.38 -18.54
C ARG A 44 -29.67 -26.95 -17.07
N ARG A 45 -29.17 -25.73 -16.85
CA ARG A 45 -29.49 -24.80 -15.74
C ARG A 45 -28.57 -23.57 -15.85
N ALA A 46 -28.86 -22.74 -16.84
CA ALA A 46 -28.29 -21.40 -16.94
C ALA A 46 -29.39 -20.50 -17.51
N ASP A 47 -30.42 -20.26 -16.72
CA ASP A 47 -31.37 -19.19 -16.98
C ASP A 47 -32.05 -18.79 -15.67
N GLN A 48 -31.33 -18.02 -14.85
CA GLN A 48 -31.93 -17.14 -13.85
C GLN A 48 -31.16 -15.81 -13.91
N PRO A 49 -31.85 -14.68 -14.15
CA PRO A 49 -31.19 -13.38 -14.21
C PRO A 49 -30.61 -13.06 -12.83
N ALA A 50 -29.32 -12.70 -12.81
CA ALA A 50 -28.61 -12.24 -11.62
C ALA A 50 -29.43 -11.12 -10.95
N GLN A 51 -30.05 -11.44 -9.82
CA GLN A 51 -30.72 -10.43 -9.01
C GLN A 51 -29.68 -9.41 -8.57
N ARG A 52 -29.88 -8.19 -9.06
CA ARG A 52 -29.21 -6.95 -8.72
C ARG A 52 -29.16 -6.83 -7.19
N LEU A 53 -27.99 -7.11 -6.61
CA LEU A 53 -27.71 -6.78 -5.23
C LEU A 53 -27.66 -5.25 -5.15
N GLU A 54 -28.77 -4.64 -4.77
CA GLU A 54 -28.85 -3.20 -4.53
C GLU A 54 -27.84 -2.85 -3.43
N SER A 55 -26.80 -2.11 -3.81
CA SER A 55 -25.84 -1.54 -2.88
C SER A 55 -26.60 -0.59 -1.95
N ARG A 56 -26.73 -0.98 -0.67
CA ARG A 56 -27.14 -0.05 0.40
C ARG A 56 -26.19 1.16 0.34
N GLY A 57 -26.79 2.34 0.24
CA GLY A 57 -26.15 3.61 -0.09
C GLY A 57 -24.89 3.91 0.72
N GLY A 58 -23.92 4.51 0.04
CA GLY A 58 -22.68 4.97 0.65
C GLY A 58 -22.91 6.12 1.62
N GLU A 59 -22.68 5.87 2.90
CA GLU A 59 -22.29 6.93 3.82
C GLU A 59 -20.86 7.35 3.46
N LYS A 60 -20.69 8.62 3.12
CA LYS A 60 -19.37 9.21 2.95
C LYS A 60 -18.71 9.23 4.31
N THR A 61 -17.71 8.38 4.50
CA THR A 61 -16.83 8.52 5.65
C THR A 61 -16.15 9.89 5.57
N ALA A 62 -16.08 10.62 6.68
CA ALA A 62 -15.47 11.93 6.71
C ALA A 62 -14.50 12.00 7.88
N TRP A 63 -13.37 12.65 7.64
CA TRP A 63 -12.40 12.96 8.68
C TRP A 63 -12.52 14.42 9.03
N LYS A 64 -12.50 14.73 10.33
CA LYS A 64 -12.52 16.10 10.83
C LYS A 64 -11.23 16.39 11.56
N ARG A 65 -10.65 17.56 11.30
CA ARG A 65 -9.51 18.05 12.06
C ARG A 65 -9.99 18.56 13.41
N ARG A 66 -9.66 17.86 14.50
CA ARG A 66 -10.04 18.22 15.88
C ARG A 66 -9.06 17.66 16.90
N VAL A 67 -9.21 18.10 18.14
CA VAL A 67 -8.52 17.51 19.29
C VAL A 67 -9.23 16.22 19.69
N VAL A 68 -8.44 15.20 20.05
CA VAL A 68 -8.88 13.94 20.68
C VAL A 68 -8.23 13.87 22.05
N THR A 69 -8.95 13.41 23.06
CA THR A 69 -8.42 13.27 24.42
C THR A 69 -8.12 11.81 24.75
N PRO A 70 -7.21 11.52 25.71
CA PRO A 70 -7.00 10.14 26.19
C PRO A 70 -8.30 9.46 26.66
N SER A 71 -9.14 10.18 27.42
CA SER A 71 -10.42 9.66 27.90
C SER A 71 -11.42 9.34 26.78
N GLU A 72 -11.37 10.07 25.66
CA GLU A 72 -12.18 9.73 24.49
C GLU A 72 -11.73 8.40 23.88
N LEU A 73 -10.42 8.15 23.79
CA LEU A 73 -9.89 6.88 23.29
C LEU A 73 -10.27 5.70 24.21
N GLU A 74 -10.31 5.93 25.52
CA GLU A 74 -10.81 4.94 26.49
C GLU A 74 -12.30 4.66 26.29
N GLN A 75 -13.12 5.70 26.14
CA GLN A 75 -14.58 5.57 25.91
C GLN A 75 -14.95 4.87 24.60
N ILE A 76 -14.09 4.96 23.57
CA ILE A 76 -14.28 4.18 22.33
C ILE A 76 -14.23 2.68 22.67
N SER A 77 -13.26 2.26 23.48
CA SER A 77 -13.09 0.84 23.87
C SER A 77 -14.22 0.30 24.74
N GLU A 78 -14.92 1.17 25.48
CA GLU A 78 -16.12 0.80 26.24
C GLU A 78 -17.30 0.43 25.31
N LYS A 79 -17.36 1.05 24.13
CA LYS A 79 -18.44 0.84 23.15
C LYS A 79 -18.15 -0.31 22.19
N ASP A 80 -16.88 -0.52 21.86
CA ASP A 80 -16.39 -1.59 21.00
C ASP A 80 -15.12 -2.19 21.62
N PRO A 81 -15.19 -3.39 22.24
CA PRO A 81 -14.05 -4.03 22.86
C PRO A 81 -12.86 -4.30 21.92
N ASP A 82 -13.09 -4.36 20.60
CA ASP A 82 -12.02 -4.54 19.61
C ASP A 82 -11.26 -3.22 19.35
N LEU A 83 -11.81 -2.07 19.77
CA LEU A 83 -11.21 -0.74 19.65
C LEU A 83 -10.55 -0.28 20.95
N TYR A 84 -9.68 -1.12 21.52
CA TYR A 84 -8.81 -0.70 22.61
C TYR A 84 -7.94 0.51 22.19
N PRO A 85 -7.46 1.36 23.14
CA PRO A 85 -6.82 2.64 22.80
C PRO A 85 -5.68 2.54 21.79
N VAL A 86 -4.92 1.44 21.78
CA VAL A 86 -3.83 1.22 20.82
C VAL A 86 -4.36 0.99 19.40
N ALA A 87 -5.46 0.28 19.21
CA ALA A 87 -6.11 0.12 17.91
C ALA A 87 -6.66 1.45 17.38
N ALA A 88 -7.27 2.26 18.26
CA ALA A 88 -7.72 3.60 17.90
C ALA A 88 -6.55 4.52 17.49
N LEU A 89 -5.43 4.45 18.22
CA LEU A 89 -4.20 5.18 17.84
C LEU A 89 -3.62 4.71 16.51
N GLU A 90 -3.74 3.42 16.17
CA GLU A 90 -3.30 2.88 14.87
C GLU A 90 -4.18 3.40 13.73
N ILE A 91 -5.51 3.44 13.92
CA ILE A 91 -6.44 4.06 12.96
C ILE A 91 -6.07 5.52 12.72
N LEU A 92 -5.84 6.28 13.80
CA LEU A 92 -5.42 7.68 13.71
C LEU A 92 -4.06 7.83 13.02
N ALA A 93 -3.11 6.94 13.28
CA ALA A 93 -1.80 6.92 12.64
C ALA A 93 -1.92 6.77 11.12
N ARG A 94 -2.71 5.79 10.66
CA ARG A 94 -2.98 5.53 9.23
C ARG A 94 -3.62 6.76 8.57
N ILE A 95 -4.67 7.32 9.17
CA ILE A 95 -5.39 8.49 8.66
C ILE A 95 -4.50 9.74 8.54
N ASN A 96 -3.62 9.97 9.52
CA ASN A 96 -2.74 11.13 9.55
C ASN A 96 -1.38 10.89 8.87
N THR A 97 -1.11 9.67 8.40
CA THR A 97 0.19 9.25 7.83
C THR A 97 1.35 9.64 8.75
N ARG A 98 1.23 9.28 10.03
CA ARG A 98 2.14 9.67 11.11
C ARG A 98 2.21 8.53 12.12
N ALA A 99 3.40 8.17 12.57
CA ALA A 99 3.61 7.01 13.42
C ALA A 99 2.77 7.08 14.71
N ARG A 100 2.33 5.91 15.20
CA ARG A 100 1.43 5.79 16.35
C ARG A 100 1.89 6.54 17.61
N TYR A 101 3.19 6.55 17.90
CA TYR A 101 3.73 7.26 19.07
C TYR A 101 3.67 8.78 18.92
N HIS A 102 3.84 9.30 17.71
CA HIS A 102 3.67 10.71 17.41
C HIS A 102 2.20 11.14 17.55
N ILE A 103 1.27 10.28 17.12
CA ILE A 103 -0.17 10.49 17.37
C ILE A 103 -0.48 10.48 18.87
N ALA A 104 0.09 9.54 19.63
CA ALA A 104 -0.08 9.51 21.07
C ALA A 104 0.43 10.81 21.73
N GLU A 105 1.58 11.34 21.26
CA GLU A 105 2.09 12.65 21.71
C GLU A 105 1.12 13.79 21.34
N ASP A 106 0.58 13.79 20.12
CA ASP A 106 -0.37 14.81 19.67
C ASP A 106 -1.65 14.81 20.52
N VAL A 107 -2.16 13.62 20.87
CA VAL A 107 -3.30 13.44 21.80
C VAL A 107 -2.96 13.95 23.19
N GLN A 108 -1.80 13.60 23.74
CA GLN A 108 -1.36 14.07 25.07
C GLN A 108 -1.20 15.59 25.13
N LYS A 109 -0.72 16.21 24.05
CA LYS A 109 -0.48 17.66 23.97
C LYS A 109 -1.68 18.45 23.45
N GLY A 110 -2.82 17.81 23.19
CA GLY A 110 -4.03 18.45 22.69
C GLY A 110 -3.86 19.09 21.30
N ARG A 111 -2.99 18.53 20.45
CA ARG A 111 -2.79 19.02 19.09
C ARG A 111 -3.90 18.50 18.16
N PRO A 112 -4.45 19.34 17.26
CA PRO A 112 -5.53 18.92 16.39
C PRO A 112 -5.03 18.00 15.25
N ILE A 113 -5.62 16.80 15.18
CA ILE A 113 -5.33 15.76 14.17
C ILE A 113 -6.58 15.44 13.35
N LEU A 114 -6.43 14.70 12.25
CA LEU A 114 -7.57 14.15 11.51
C LEU A 114 -8.15 12.97 12.28
N VAL A 115 -9.46 12.99 12.50
CA VAL A 115 -10.17 11.99 13.28
C VAL A 115 -11.36 11.49 12.47
N PRO A 116 -11.58 10.17 12.37
CA PRO A 116 -12.75 9.64 11.69
C PRO A 116 -14.00 9.93 12.50
N ASP A 117 -15.12 10.13 11.80
CA ASP A 117 -16.43 10.26 12.43
C ASP A 117 -16.90 8.95 13.09
N ASP A 118 -16.42 7.78 12.61
CA ASP A 118 -16.65 6.47 13.20
C ASP A 118 -15.38 5.61 13.11
N PHE A 119 -14.82 5.20 14.25
CA PHE A 119 -13.62 4.35 14.30
C PHE A 119 -13.91 2.90 13.87
N THR A 120 -15.14 2.42 14.05
CA THR A 120 -15.54 1.04 13.76
C THR A 120 -15.31 0.69 12.29
N HIS A 121 -15.65 1.63 11.40
CA HIS A 121 -15.44 1.51 9.96
C HIS A 121 -13.96 1.29 9.58
N TYR A 122 -13.02 1.77 10.40
CA TYR A 122 -11.60 1.77 10.07
C TYR A 122 -10.80 0.62 10.67
N LYS A 123 -11.43 -0.31 11.41
CA LYS A 123 -10.76 -1.47 12.02
C LYS A 123 -9.97 -2.29 10.99
N ASP A 124 -10.62 -2.60 9.88
CA ASP A 124 -10.05 -3.41 8.79
C ASP A 124 -9.77 -2.58 7.53
N TRP A 125 -9.78 -1.25 7.66
CA TRP A 125 -9.64 -0.37 6.50
C TRP A 125 -8.19 -0.28 6.03
N SER A 126 -8.01 -0.50 4.73
CA SER A 126 -6.75 -0.24 4.04
C SER A 126 -6.97 0.73 2.87
N PRO A 127 -6.07 1.71 2.67
CA PRO A 127 -6.09 2.56 1.49
C PRO A 127 -5.60 1.81 0.23
N VAL A 128 -4.96 0.65 0.38
CA VAL A 128 -4.61 -0.24 -0.73
C VAL A 128 -5.68 -1.34 -0.89
N PRO A 129 -5.95 -1.84 -2.11
CA PRO A 129 -7.01 -2.82 -2.32
C PRO A 129 -6.68 -4.16 -1.67
N GLU A 130 -7.69 -4.82 -1.12
CA GLU A 130 -7.56 -6.17 -0.53
C GLU A 130 -7.18 -7.23 -1.59
N VAL A 131 -7.60 -7.04 -2.84
CA VAL A 131 -7.33 -7.96 -3.95
C VAL A 131 -6.84 -7.19 -5.17
N LEU A 132 -5.76 -7.67 -5.77
CA LEU A 132 -5.16 -7.24 -7.03
C LEU A 132 -5.26 -8.38 -8.06
N PRO A 133 -6.36 -8.48 -8.84
CA PRO A 133 -6.56 -9.57 -9.79
C PRO A 133 -5.44 -9.71 -10.83
N SER A 134 -4.88 -8.58 -11.27
CA SER A 134 -3.74 -8.50 -12.18
C SER A 134 -2.45 -9.11 -11.62
N ALA A 135 -2.31 -9.21 -10.30
CA ALA A 135 -1.16 -9.79 -9.64
C ALA A 135 -1.34 -11.28 -9.26
N PHE A 136 -2.42 -11.94 -9.72
CA PHE A 136 -2.71 -13.34 -9.38
C PHE A 136 -1.56 -14.32 -9.71
N ARG A 137 -0.85 -14.06 -10.81
CA ARG A 137 0.30 -14.89 -11.25
C ARG A 137 1.64 -14.47 -10.61
N ILE A 138 1.65 -13.45 -9.76
CA ILE A 138 2.85 -12.98 -9.08
C ILE A 138 2.85 -13.57 -7.67
N PRO A 139 3.79 -14.49 -7.33
CA PRO A 139 3.76 -15.17 -6.03
C PRO A 139 3.84 -14.21 -4.85
N LYS A 140 4.73 -13.21 -4.93
CA LYS A 140 4.91 -12.16 -3.93
C LYS A 140 5.10 -10.80 -4.61
N LEU A 141 4.26 -9.83 -4.23
CA LEU A 141 4.30 -8.46 -4.71
C LEU A 141 4.29 -7.48 -3.55
N ILE A 142 5.21 -6.51 -3.57
CA ILE A 142 5.15 -5.31 -2.75
C ILE A 142 4.62 -4.18 -3.63
N LEU A 143 3.52 -3.56 -3.24
CA LEU A 143 2.93 -2.39 -3.87
C LEU A 143 3.20 -1.16 -3.02
N ILE A 144 3.76 -0.11 -3.61
CA ILE A 144 3.96 1.19 -2.98
C ILE A 144 3.20 2.22 -3.79
N VAL A 145 2.35 2.99 -3.10
CA VAL A 145 1.60 4.09 -3.70
C VAL A 145 2.14 5.39 -3.15
N LYS A 146 2.51 6.33 -4.03
CA LYS A 146 3.22 7.54 -3.60
C LYS A 146 2.28 8.66 -3.14
N ASP A 147 1.17 8.88 -3.82
CA ASP A 147 0.22 9.95 -3.49
C ASP A 147 -0.49 9.73 -2.16
N ILE A 148 -0.71 8.47 -1.81
CA ILE A 148 -1.19 7.97 -0.53
C ILE A 148 -0.02 7.17 0.07
N PRO A 149 0.87 7.77 0.90
CA PRO A 149 2.11 7.12 1.34
C PRO A 149 1.84 5.84 2.13
N PHE A 150 1.65 4.75 1.39
CA PHE A 150 1.23 3.45 1.87
C PHE A 150 1.92 2.35 1.08
N ILE A 151 2.16 1.24 1.78
CA ILE A 151 2.73 0.02 1.24
C ILE A 151 1.77 -1.14 1.54
N GLY A 152 1.60 -2.04 0.58
CA GLY A 152 0.91 -3.31 0.78
C GLY A 152 1.75 -4.45 0.23
N TRP A 153 1.76 -5.60 0.89
CA TRP A 153 2.39 -6.80 0.38
C TRP A 153 1.36 -7.91 0.17
N TYR A 154 1.49 -8.59 -0.97
CA TYR A 154 0.47 -9.45 -1.54
C TYR A 154 1.04 -10.81 -1.92
N GLU A 155 0.26 -11.86 -1.68
CA GLU A 155 0.50 -13.20 -2.20
C GLU A 155 -0.57 -13.58 -3.21
N HIS A 156 -0.15 -13.90 -4.45
CA HIS A 156 -1.07 -14.24 -5.54
C HIS A 156 -2.22 -13.24 -5.69
N GLY A 157 -1.90 -11.94 -5.52
CA GLY A 157 -2.85 -10.84 -5.60
C GLY A 157 -3.75 -10.65 -4.38
N LYS A 158 -3.65 -11.44 -3.31
CA LYS A 158 -4.36 -11.21 -2.04
C LYS A 158 -3.49 -10.43 -1.06
N LEU A 159 -4.01 -9.37 -0.45
CA LEU A 159 -3.31 -8.57 0.56
C LEU A 159 -2.99 -9.46 1.77
N VAL A 160 -1.72 -9.47 2.17
CA VAL A 160 -1.21 -10.20 3.34
C VAL A 160 -0.94 -9.24 4.50
N GLY A 161 -0.52 -8.01 4.18
CA GLY A 161 -0.41 -6.93 5.16
C GLY A 161 -0.09 -5.60 4.49
N ASP A 162 -0.16 -4.54 5.27
CA ASP A 162 0.06 -3.18 4.79
C ASP A 162 0.66 -2.28 5.89
N SER A 163 1.08 -1.09 5.49
CA SER A 163 1.47 -0.06 6.44
C SER A 163 1.44 1.34 5.83
N LEU A 164 1.32 2.34 6.69
CA LEU A 164 1.70 3.70 6.34
C LEU A 164 3.23 3.77 6.14
N ILE A 165 3.69 4.60 5.22
CA ILE A 165 5.11 4.79 4.95
C ILE A 165 5.49 6.25 4.94
N CYS A 166 6.78 6.51 5.13
CA CYS A 166 7.39 7.76 4.72
C CYS A 166 8.25 7.55 3.49
N ILE A 167 8.01 8.32 2.43
CA ILE A 167 8.74 8.27 1.17
C ILE A 167 9.53 9.57 0.92
N GLY A 168 10.35 9.56 -0.14
CA GLY A 168 11.14 10.71 -0.54
C GLY A 168 10.28 11.96 -0.71
N LYS A 169 10.82 13.10 -0.27
CA LYS A 169 10.22 14.42 -0.56
C LYS A 169 10.06 14.64 -2.07
N ARG A 170 9.19 15.58 -2.44
CA ARG A 170 8.85 15.95 -3.84
C ARG A 170 10.02 16.54 -4.66
N ASP A 171 11.22 16.59 -4.13
CA ASP A 171 12.44 17.05 -4.77
C ASP A 171 13.54 15.97 -4.76
N SER A 172 13.38 14.91 -3.96
CA SER A 172 14.30 13.76 -3.82
C SER A 172 13.55 12.44 -4.00
N TRP A 173 12.94 12.26 -5.18
CA TRP A 173 11.91 11.25 -5.39
C TRP A 173 12.41 9.82 -5.39
N THR A 174 11.73 8.98 -4.61
CA THR A 174 11.60 7.56 -4.91
C THR A 174 10.95 7.42 -6.30
N ARG A 175 11.70 6.87 -7.26
CA ARG A 175 11.26 6.69 -8.65
C ARG A 175 10.13 5.66 -8.74
N ALA A 176 9.06 6.00 -9.45
CA ALA A 176 8.06 5.01 -9.85
C ALA A 176 8.65 4.02 -10.86
N GLY A 177 8.15 2.79 -10.84
CA GLY A 177 8.64 1.71 -11.68
C GLY A 177 8.45 0.34 -11.06
N THR A 178 8.92 -0.69 -11.77
CA THR A 178 8.93 -2.07 -11.28
C THR A 178 10.37 -2.49 -11.00
N TYR A 179 10.59 -2.98 -9.80
CA TYR A 179 11.87 -3.38 -9.24
C TYR A 179 11.76 -4.77 -8.62
N ARG A 180 12.86 -5.23 -8.02
CA ARG A 180 12.89 -6.43 -7.19
C ARG A 180 13.69 -6.14 -5.92
N VAL A 181 13.39 -6.86 -4.85
CA VAL A 181 14.25 -6.89 -3.68
C VAL A 181 15.59 -7.48 -4.09
N LEU A 182 16.66 -6.68 -4.05
CA LEU A 182 18.02 -7.05 -4.45
C LEU A 182 18.78 -7.69 -3.29
N ASN A 183 18.60 -7.15 -2.09
CA ASN A 183 19.30 -7.56 -0.89
C ASN A 183 18.41 -7.36 0.34
N LYS A 184 18.67 -8.17 1.36
CA LYS A 184 18.07 -8.04 2.69
C LYS A 184 19.20 -7.86 3.69
N ASP A 185 19.10 -6.85 4.56
CA ASP A 185 20.10 -6.58 5.58
C ASP A 185 19.39 -6.10 6.86
N LYS A 186 19.40 -6.95 7.89
CA LYS A 186 18.68 -6.72 9.14
C LYS A 186 19.29 -5.55 9.93
N ASP A 187 20.61 -5.42 9.91
CA ASP A 187 21.36 -4.48 10.74
C ASP A 187 22.02 -3.40 9.86
N HIS A 188 21.34 -3.06 8.75
CA HIS A 188 21.89 -2.18 7.74
C HIS A 188 22.20 -0.79 8.29
N VAL A 189 23.38 -0.27 7.95
CA VAL A 189 23.80 1.11 8.27
C VAL A 189 24.15 1.82 6.97
N SER A 190 23.55 2.98 6.76
CA SER A 190 23.74 3.77 5.56
C SER A 190 25.18 4.27 5.44
N ARG A 191 25.77 4.09 4.25
CA ARG A 191 27.07 4.69 3.90
C ARG A 191 26.92 6.05 3.21
N SER A 192 25.69 6.41 2.83
CA SER A 192 25.37 7.58 2.00
C SER A 192 24.55 8.63 2.75
N TYR A 193 24.00 8.29 3.92
CA TYR A 193 23.14 9.17 4.71
C TYR A 193 23.54 9.15 6.18
N THR A 194 23.43 10.29 6.82
CA THR A 194 23.65 10.47 8.25
C THR A 194 22.35 10.68 9.01
N ASN A 195 22.33 10.31 10.28
CA ASN A 195 21.27 10.64 11.23
C ASN A 195 21.36 12.12 11.67
N ALA A 196 20.45 12.54 12.55
CA ALA A 196 20.40 13.90 13.08
C ALA A 196 21.68 14.33 13.85
N TYR A 197 22.53 13.39 14.24
CA TYR A 197 23.78 13.62 14.96
C TYR A 197 25.03 13.56 14.05
N GLY A 198 24.84 13.49 12.72
CA GLY A 198 25.94 13.42 11.76
C GLY A 198 26.62 12.06 11.67
N GLN A 199 26.09 11.03 12.32
CA GLN A 199 26.61 9.66 12.28
C GLN A 199 25.91 8.86 11.16
N PRO A 200 26.51 7.80 10.61
CA PRO A 200 25.84 6.91 9.67
C PRO A 200 24.43 6.50 10.13
N ALA A 201 23.42 6.67 9.26
CA ALA A 201 22.04 6.42 9.63
C ALA A 201 21.75 4.91 9.74
N PRO A 202 21.31 4.38 10.90
CA PRO A 202 20.83 3.00 10.98
C PRO A 202 19.53 2.85 10.21
N MET A 203 19.42 1.79 9.41
CA MET A 203 18.28 1.46 8.57
C MET A 203 17.89 0.00 8.82
N PRO A 204 17.40 -0.38 10.02
CA PRO A 204 17.19 -1.79 10.34
C PRO A 204 16.08 -2.44 9.50
N TRP A 205 16.15 -3.75 9.34
CA TRP A 205 15.20 -4.55 8.55
C TRP A 205 15.10 -4.07 7.09
N ALA A 206 16.26 -3.82 6.46
CA ALA A 206 16.34 -3.19 5.17
C ALA A 206 16.17 -4.15 3.99
N LEU A 207 15.35 -3.75 3.02
CA LEU A 207 15.22 -4.37 1.70
C LEU A 207 15.72 -3.40 0.63
N ARG A 208 16.82 -3.74 -0.05
CA ARG A 208 17.36 -2.92 -1.14
C ARG A 208 16.52 -3.12 -2.38
N ILE A 209 16.10 -2.05 -3.04
CA ILE A 209 15.27 -2.16 -4.25
C ILE A 209 15.97 -1.67 -5.53
N TYR A 210 16.70 -0.57 -5.47
CA TYR A 210 17.55 -0.08 -6.55
C TYR A 210 18.55 0.95 -6.03
N GLY A 211 19.70 1.10 -6.68
CA GLY A 211 20.69 2.15 -6.32
C GLY A 211 20.98 2.18 -4.82
N HIS A 212 20.74 3.33 -4.19
CA HIS A 212 20.86 3.54 -2.73
C HIS A 212 19.50 3.63 -2.02
N VAL A 213 18.43 3.14 -2.65
CA VAL A 213 17.07 3.19 -2.10
C VAL A 213 16.73 1.86 -1.43
N TRP A 214 16.33 1.98 -0.16
CA TRP A 214 15.98 0.89 0.71
C TRP A 214 14.57 1.09 1.27
N ILE A 215 13.87 -0.02 1.49
CA ILE A 215 12.69 -0.09 2.34
C ILE A 215 13.19 -0.54 3.72
N HIS A 216 12.94 0.19 4.80
CA HIS A 216 13.49 -0.15 6.12
C HIS A 216 12.66 0.42 7.27
N ALA A 217 12.92 -0.05 8.49
CA ALA A 217 12.32 0.53 9.70
C ALA A 217 12.86 1.94 9.96
N GLY A 218 11.99 2.85 10.36
CA GLY A 218 12.38 4.21 10.73
C GLY A 218 11.23 5.01 11.34
N ASP A 219 11.56 6.23 11.78
CA ASP A 219 10.56 7.20 12.22
C ASP A 219 9.68 7.66 11.04
N ILE A 220 8.40 7.89 11.30
CA ILE A 220 7.43 8.48 10.37
C ILE A 220 6.73 9.66 11.03
N GLU A 221 7.36 10.83 10.99
CA GLU A 221 6.71 12.08 11.40
C GLU A 221 5.62 12.52 10.40
N LYS A 222 5.81 12.21 9.12
CA LYS A 222 4.88 12.53 8.02
C LYS A 222 5.17 11.65 6.81
N GLY A 223 4.20 11.50 5.90
CA GLY A 223 4.32 10.64 4.73
C GLY A 223 5.40 10.99 3.69
N TYR A 224 5.91 12.23 3.67
CA TYR A 224 6.97 12.68 2.75
C TYR A 224 8.15 13.26 3.53
N CYS A 225 8.89 12.38 4.19
CA CYS A 225 9.90 12.76 5.18
C CYS A 225 11.33 12.30 4.85
N SER A 226 11.52 11.43 3.86
CA SER A 226 12.83 10.81 3.59
C SER A 226 13.60 11.54 2.47
N HIS A 227 14.87 11.17 2.32
CA HIS A 227 15.73 11.61 1.21
C HIS A 227 15.74 10.62 0.03
N GLY A 228 14.80 9.66 0.00
CA GLY A 228 14.62 8.72 -1.12
C GLY A 228 14.29 7.29 -0.69
N CYS A 229 14.74 6.87 0.50
CA CYS A 229 14.35 5.58 1.10
C CYS A 229 12.86 5.55 1.49
N ILE A 230 12.35 4.37 1.78
CA ILE A 230 10.96 4.15 2.20
C ILE A 230 10.99 3.65 3.63
N ASN A 231 10.52 4.47 4.57
CA ASN A 231 10.48 4.14 5.99
C ASN A 231 9.15 3.49 6.33
N LEU A 232 9.19 2.41 7.12
CA LEU A 232 8.04 1.78 7.78
C LEU A 232 8.13 1.97 9.30
N PRO A 233 7.00 1.94 10.02
CA PRO A 233 7.02 1.73 11.47
C PRO A 233 7.71 0.40 11.79
N TRP A 234 8.25 0.29 13.00
CA TRP A 234 9.14 -0.81 13.38
C TRP A 234 8.56 -2.22 13.18
N PHE A 235 7.32 -2.47 13.64
CA PHE A 235 6.70 -3.80 13.53
C PHE A 235 6.35 -4.18 12.09
N PRO A 236 5.66 -3.33 11.29
CA PRO A 236 5.45 -3.60 9.86
C PRO A 236 6.74 -3.82 9.07
N ALA A 237 7.84 -3.14 9.44
CA ALA A 237 9.14 -3.38 8.81
C ALA A 237 9.68 -4.79 9.07
N ILE A 238 9.53 -5.30 10.31
CA ILE A 238 9.90 -6.67 10.66
C ILE A 238 9.07 -7.67 9.87
N GLU A 239 7.75 -7.48 9.85
CA GLU A 239 6.81 -8.36 9.14
C GLU A 239 7.14 -8.42 7.65
N LEU A 240 7.26 -7.26 7.00
CA LEU A 240 7.61 -7.17 5.59
C LEU A 240 8.99 -7.77 5.31
N PHE A 241 9.97 -7.51 6.17
CA PHE A 241 11.31 -8.09 6.01
C PHE A 241 11.30 -9.60 6.14
N GLN A 242 10.54 -10.18 7.07
CA GLN A 242 10.42 -11.63 7.21
C GLN A 242 9.66 -12.25 6.05
N TRP A 243 8.60 -11.60 5.59
CA TRP A 243 7.76 -12.07 4.50
C TRP A 243 8.44 -12.01 3.12
N ALA A 244 9.19 -10.95 2.84
CA ALA A 244 9.80 -10.74 1.52
C ALA A 244 11.05 -11.62 1.30
N ASP A 245 11.30 -12.01 0.06
CA ASP A 245 12.50 -12.74 -0.36
C ASP A 245 13.35 -11.86 -1.28
N THR A 246 14.64 -12.19 -1.43
CA THR A 246 15.41 -11.65 -2.55
C THR A 246 14.73 -12.08 -3.85
N GLY A 247 14.48 -11.12 -4.74
CA GLY A 247 13.74 -11.33 -5.99
C GLY A 247 12.25 -11.00 -5.91
N THR A 248 11.67 -10.81 -4.72
CA THR A 248 10.27 -10.35 -4.55
C THR A 248 10.02 -9.09 -5.39
N VAL A 249 8.93 -9.07 -6.14
CA VAL A 249 8.59 -7.95 -7.03
C VAL A 249 8.20 -6.75 -6.19
N VAL A 250 8.72 -5.57 -6.55
CA VAL A 250 8.34 -4.29 -5.94
C VAL A 250 7.82 -3.38 -7.03
N HIS A 251 6.57 -2.96 -6.93
CA HIS A 251 5.96 -2.02 -7.85
C HIS A 251 5.66 -0.70 -7.14
N ILE A 252 6.24 0.38 -7.65
CA ILE A 252 6.07 1.74 -7.13
C ILE A 252 5.27 2.53 -8.16
N MET A 253 4.11 3.02 -7.76
CA MET A 253 3.23 3.81 -8.62
C MET A 253 3.05 5.23 -8.07
N GLU A 254 2.83 6.19 -8.96
CA GLU A 254 2.58 7.58 -8.55
C GLU A 254 1.25 7.72 -7.80
N SER A 255 0.18 7.15 -8.36
CA SER A 255 -1.17 7.17 -7.79
C SER A 255 -2.00 6.00 -8.28
N THR A 256 -3.03 5.62 -7.50
CA THR A 256 -4.04 4.62 -7.88
C THR A 256 -5.11 5.14 -8.86
N GLY A 257 -4.94 6.36 -9.39
CA GLY A 257 -5.96 7.05 -10.18
C GLY A 257 -7.12 7.63 -9.34
N GLN A 258 -7.14 7.32 -8.04
CA GLN A 258 -7.84 8.12 -7.04
C GLN A 258 -6.86 9.23 -6.66
N GLY A 259 -7.05 10.46 -7.13
CA GLY A 259 -6.35 11.59 -6.49
C GLY A 259 -6.63 11.57 -4.99
N SER A 260 -5.92 12.34 -4.18
CA SER A 260 -6.23 12.43 -2.73
C SER A 260 -7.70 12.80 -2.45
N ASP A 261 -8.42 13.28 -3.47
CA ASP A 261 -9.87 13.52 -3.52
C ASP A 261 -10.74 12.23 -3.40
N GLY A 262 -10.17 11.04 -3.62
CA GLY A 262 -10.83 9.73 -3.50
C GLY A 262 -10.62 9.04 -2.15
N ILE A 263 -9.70 9.54 -1.32
CA ILE A 263 -9.68 9.26 0.12
C ILE A 263 -10.64 10.26 0.78
N PRO A 264 -11.76 9.81 1.37
CA PRO A 264 -12.67 10.72 2.01
C PRO A 264 -11.96 11.50 3.14
N GLY A 265 -11.78 12.82 2.97
CA GLY A 265 -11.15 13.70 3.96
C GLY A 265 -9.71 14.14 3.67
N MET A 266 -9.07 13.65 2.60
CA MET A 266 -7.69 14.03 2.24
C MET A 266 -7.70 15.04 1.06
N ALA A 267 -8.42 16.15 1.22
CA ALA A 267 -8.53 17.19 0.19
C ALA A 267 -7.14 17.62 -0.31
N SER A 268 -6.92 17.54 -1.64
CA SER A 268 -5.69 18.05 -2.23
C SER A 268 -5.63 19.57 -1.98
N ASN A 269 -4.59 20.04 -1.30
CA ASN A 269 -4.32 21.48 -1.18
C ASN A 269 -3.76 21.98 -2.52
N ARG A 270 -4.60 22.00 -3.56
CA ARG A 270 -4.26 22.42 -4.91
C ARG A 270 -4.66 23.89 -5.09
N ARG A 271 -3.86 24.78 -4.50
CA ARG A 271 -3.67 26.24 -4.73
C ARG A 271 -2.52 26.59 -3.78
N LEU A 272 -1.31 26.96 -4.19
CA LEU A 272 -0.95 28.17 -4.92
C LEU A 272 0.39 27.95 -5.65
N SER A 273 0.41 28.15 -6.97
CA SER A 273 1.52 28.77 -7.71
C SER A 273 1.04 29.07 -9.13
N GLY A 274 0.33 30.20 -9.28
CA GLY A 274 0.76 31.16 -10.30
C GLY A 274 2.06 31.76 -9.76
N SER A 275 3.10 32.01 -10.52
CA SER A 275 3.19 32.69 -11.82
C SER A 275 4.64 32.52 -12.32
N PRO A 276 5.04 32.98 -13.52
CA PRO A 276 4.95 34.38 -13.95
C PRO A 276 3.67 34.71 -14.70
#